data_AF-A0A0F2NS20-F1
#
_entry.id   AF-A0A0F2NS20-F1
#
_cell.length_a   1.000
_cell.length_b   1.000
_cell.length_c   1.000
_cell.angle_alpha   90.00
_cell.angle_beta   90.00
_cell.angle_gamma   90.00
#
_symmetry.space_group_name_H-M   'P 1'
#
loop_
_entity.id
_entity.type
_entity.pdbx_description
1 polymer ?
#
loop_
_entity_poly.entity_id
_entity_poly.type
_entity_poly.pdbx_seq_one_letter_code
_entity_poly.pdbx_strand_id
1 'polypeptide(L)'
;MASLTTGLIENTAVSGVRPSSTFTVLITNDDTVGATITIEGFFVTGTTKTLYALDSFPLAAGAVAIRSFFAGFDVFEFQFITSSDAVIISGWGKDAAGNLTAAHRLVAAELDTIGSEGIPGATGATGATGAGATGATGATGAGATGATGETGATGAIGATGETGATGAIGTAGTTGETGATGETGA
;
A
#
# COMPACT_ATOMS: atom_id res chain seq x y z
N MET A 1 12.33 -3.76 -24.69
CA MET A 1 13.08 -2.96 -23.71
C MET A 1 12.05 -2.29 -22.83
N ALA A 2 11.97 -2.67 -21.57
CA ALA A 2 10.96 -2.14 -20.66
C ALA A 2 11.58 -1.06 -19.78
N SER A 3 10.85 0.04 -19.61
CA SER A 3 11.16 1.12 -18.69
C SER A 3 9.98 1.24 -17.73
N LEU A 4 10.15 0.71 -16.51
CA LEU A 4 9.07 0.50 -15.55
C LEU A 4 9.31 1.30 -14.26
N THR A 5 8.26 1.69 -13.56
CA THR A 5 8.34 2.36 -12.27
C THR A 5 7.37 1.74 -11.27
N THR A 6 7.73 1.77 -9.99
CA THR A 6 6.80 1.48 -8.89
C THR A 6 5.78 2.59 -8.68
N GLY A 7 5.99 3.75 -9.31
CA GLY A 7 5.43 5.00 -8.86
C GLY A 7 5.93 5.39 -7.46
N LEU A 8 5.38 6.48 -6.92
CA LEU A 8 5.70 6.91 -5.56
C LEU A 8 5.07 5.95 -4.56
N ILE A 9 5.89 5.48 -3.62
CA ILE A 9 5.48 4.66 -2.48
C ILE A 9 5.56 5.53 -1.23
N GLU A 10 4.41 5.74 -0.58
CA GLU A 10 4.35 6.41 0.72
C GLU A 10 4.83 5.49 1.84
N ASN A 11 5.77 5.95 2.64
CA ASN A 11 6.34 5.21 3.76
C ASN A 11 6.50 6.13 4.98
N THR A 12 5.55 7.05 5.14
CA THR A 12 5.47 8.00 6.26
C THR A 12 5.53 7.27 7.59
N ALA A 13 6.31 7.81 8.53
CA ALA A 13 6.44 7.21 9.85
C ALA A 13 5.16 7.39 10.67
N VAL A 14 4.66 6.32 11.26
CA VAL A 14 3.57 6.35 12.24
C VAL A 14 4.18 6.10 13.62
N SER A 15 4.02 7.06 14.54
CA SER A 15 4.65 7.00 15.86
C SER A 15 6.18 6.80 15.83
N GLY A 16 6.83 7.36 14.81
CA GLY A 16 8.28 7.27 14.63
C GLY A 16 8.77 5.99 13.94
N VAL A 17 7.88 5.07 13.58
CA VAL A 17 8.23 3.82 12.89
C VAL A 17 7.70 3.86 11.47
N ARG A 18 8.59 3.62 10.51
CA ARG A 18 8.22 3.47 9.09
C ARG A 18 7.78 2.04 8.80
N PRO A 19 6.76 1.83 7.94
CA PRO A 19 6.37 0.50 7.50
C PRO A 19 7.52 -0.32 6.90
N SER A 20 8.40 0.33 6.13
CA SER A 20 9.56 -0.30 5.51
C SER A 20 10.85 0.44 5.83
N SER A 21 11.87 -0.34 6.20
CA SER A 21 13.27 0.09 6.33
C SER A 21 14.10 -0.28 5.11
N THR A 22 13.70 -1.35 4.40
CA THR A 22 14.35 -1.83 3.18
C THR A 22 13.30 -2.19 2.13
N PHE A 23 13.69 -2.12 0.86
CA PHE A 23 12.89 -2.59 -0.27
C PHE A 23 13.68 -3.65 -1.03
N THR A 24 13.13 -4.86 -1.11
CA THR A 24 13.72 -5.99 -1.81
C THR A 24 13.12 -6.10 -3.20
N VAL A 25 13.94 -6.19 -4.23
CA VAL A 25 13.54 -6.41 -5.61
C VAL A 25 13.94 -7.82 -6.03
N LEU A 26 13.00 -8.62 -6.55
CA LEU A 26 13.28 -9.85 -7.30
C LEU A 26 13.15 -9.58 -8.78
N ILE A 27 14.11 -10.09 -9.54
CA ILE A 27 14.15 -10.00 -10.99
C ILE A 27 14.33 -11.40 -11.56
N THR A 28 13.50 -11.80 -12.52
CA THR A 28 13.73 -12.98 -13.36
C THR A 28 13.90 -12.53 -14.80
N ASN A 29 14.78 -13.21 -15.54
CA ASN A 29 14.89 -13.04 -16.98
C ASN A 29 14.29 -14.26 -17.66
N ASP A 30 13.04 -14.15 -18.11
CA ASP A 30 12.32 -15.25 -18.75
C ASP A 30 12.59 -15.31 -20.28
N ASP A 31 13.54 -14.51 -20.76
CA ASP A 31 14.01 -14.52 -22.14
C ASP A 31 14.94 -15.72 -22.41
N THR A 32 15.19 -15.95 -23.71
CA THR A 32 16.17 -16.89 -24.26
C THR A 32 17.60 -16.33 -24.31
N VAL A 33 17.76 -15.02 -24.11
CA VAL A 33 19.06 -14.32 -24.11
C VAL A 33 19.29 -13.53 -22.82
N GLY A 34 20.54 -13.16 -22.55
CA GLY A 34 20.86 -12.29 -21.42
C GLY A 34 20.29 -10.87 -21.60
N ALA A 35 19.95 -10.23 -20.48
CA ALA A 35 19.46 -8.86 -20.42
C ALA A 35 20.36 -7.99 -19.53
N THR A 36 20.43 -6.69 -19.83
CA THR A 36 21.00 -5.70 -18.90
C THR A 36 19.86 -5.08 -18.10
N ILE A 37 20.04 -5.03 -16.79
CA ILE A 37 19.11 -4.45 -15.84
C ILE A 37 19.75 -3.22 -15.21
N THR A 38 19.03 -2.11 -15.17
CA THR A 38 19.38 -0.92 -14.40
C THR A 38 18.25 -0.62 -13.44
N ILE A 39 18.59 -0.43 -12.16
CA ILE A 39 17.67 -0.09 -11.08
C ILE A 39 18.09 1.27 -10.53
N GLU A 40 17.14 2.20 -10.52
CA GLU A 40 17.32 3.53 -9.95
C GLU A 40 16.37 3.70 -8.76
N GLY A 41 16.93 4.06 -7.61
CA GLY A 41 16.16 4.36 -6.40
C GLY A 41 16.15 5.85 -6.13
N PHE A 42 14.97 6.41 -5.93
CA PHE A 42 14.75 7.82 -5.61
C PHE A 42 14.06 7.98 -4.26
N PHE A 43 14.42 9.03 -3.51
CA PHE A 43 13.59 9.53 -2.42
C PHE A 43 13.02 10.90 -2.78
N VAL A 44 11.93 11.29 -2.12
CA VAL A 44 11.27 12.57 -2.37
C VAL A 44 11.37 13.48 -1.15
N THR A 45 11.77 14.72 -1.40
CA THR A 45 11.66 15.82 -0.43
C THR A 45 10.86 16.95 -1.05
N GLY A 46 9.70 17.25 -0.47
CA GLY A 46 8.75 18.20 -1.07
C GLY A 46 8.27 17.69 -2.43
N THR A 47 8.64 18.39 -3.51
CA THR A 47 8.26 18.05 -4.90
C THR A 47 9.41 17.48 -5.72
N THR A 48 10.57 17.24 -5.12
CA THR A 48 11.79 16.85 -5.84
C THR A 48 12.16 15.39 -5.59
N LYS A 49 12.31 14.62 -6.65
CA LYS A 49 12.95 13.28 -6.63
C LYS A 49 14.47 13.43 -6.62
N THR A 50 15.15 12.74 -5.71
CA THR A 50 16.61 12.68 -5.65
C THR A 50 17.08 11.23 -5.75
N LEU A 51 17.92 10.94 -6.74
CA LEU A 51 18.53 9.63 -6.93
C LEU A 51 19.47 9.32 -5.75
N TYR A 52 19.30 8.17 -5.11
CA TYR A 52 20.17 7.71 -4.02
C TYR A 52 20.76 6.33 -4.24
N ALA A 53 20.20 5.55 -5.17
CA ALA A 53 20.72 4.23 -5.53
C ALA A 53 20.73 4.08 -7.06
N LEU A 54 21.81 3.54 -7.59
CA LEU A 54 21.95 3.15 -8.99
C LEU A 54 22.68 1.81 -9.01
N ASP A 55 22.02 0.77 -9.49
CA ASP A 55 22.59 -0.56 -9.66
C ASP A 55 22.37 -1.02 -11.10
N SER A 56 23.44 -1.44 -11.77
CA SER A 56 23.38 -1.91 -13.16
C SER A 56 24.17 -3.20 -13.32
N PHE A 57 23.53 -4.23 -13.86
CA PHE A 57 24.13 -5.55 -13.96
C PHE A 57 23.53 -6.37 -15.12
N PRO A 58 24.31 -7.30 -15.70
CA PRO A 58 23.78 -8.29 -16.62
C PRO A 58 23.05 -9.42 -15.87
N LEU A 59 21.97 -9.92 -16.46
CA LEU A 59 21.22 -11.08 -15.98
C LEU A 59 21.07 -12.09 -17.13
N ALA A 60 21.64 -13.28 -16.96
CA ALA A 60 21.57 -14.33 -17.97
C ALA A 60 20.12 -14.82 -18.20
N ALA A 61 19.87 -15.45 -19.35
CA ALA A 61 18.60 -16.12 -19.64
C ALA A 61 18.25 -17.15 -18.56
N GLY A 62 17.01 -17.13 -18.08
CA GLY A 62 16.51 -17.99 -17.00
C GLY A 62 17.08 -17.71 -15.60
N ALA A 63 17.92 -16.69 -15.44
CA ALA A 63 18.52 -16.37 -14.15
C ALA A 63 17.60 -15.50 -13.28
N VAL A 64 17.83 -15.58 -11.96
CA VAL A 64 17.14 -14.79 -10.95
C VAL A 64 18.14 -13.91 -10.22
N ALA A 65 17.77 -12.66 -9.95
CA ALA A 65 18.52 -11.75 -9.10
C ALA A 65 17.63 -11.23 -7.96
N ILE A 66 18.26 -11.04 -6.80
CA ILE A 66 17.65 -10.36 -5.65
C ILE A 66 18.52 -9.15 -5.34
N ARG A 67 17.88 -7.99 -5.15
CA ARG A 67 18.52 -6.76 -4.69
C ARG A 67 17.78 -6.21 -3.50
N SER A 68 18.47 -5.51 -2.61
CA SER A 68 17.87 -4.90 -1.44
C SER A 68 18.42 -3.50 -1.28
N PHE A 69 17.52 -2.54 -1.12
CA PHE A 69 17.81 -1.12 -1.09
C PHE A 69 17.28 -0.52 0.20
N PHE A 70 17.93 0.53 0.68
CA PHE A 70 17.45 1.30 1.82
C PHE A 70 16.13 2.00 1.46
N ALA A 71 15.11 1.89 2.31
CA ALA A 71 13.78 2.45 2.06
C ALA A 71 13.28 3.33 3.21
N GLY A 72 14.16 3.74 4.13
CA GLY A 72 13.80 4.52 5.32
C GLY A 72 13.43 6.00 5.06
N PHE A 73 12.82 6.30 3.92
CA PHE A 73 12.34 7.62 3.52
C PHE A 73 10.82 7.74 3.72
N ASP A 74 10.30 8.97 3.80
CA ASP A 74 8.84 9.22 3.83
C ASP A 74 8.17 8.85 2.52
N VAL A 75 8.84 9.07 1.40
CA VAL A 75 8.36 8.68 0.07
C VAL A 75 9.56 8.29 -0.77
N PHE A 76 9.44 7.17 -1.50
CA PHE A 76 10.48 6.69 -2.42
C PHE A 76 9.87 6.07 -3.67
N GLU A 77 10.70 5.88 -4.70
CA GLU A 77 10.32 5.23 -5.96
C GLU A 77 11.50 4.41 -6.47
N PHE A 78 11.19 3.32 -7.17
CA PHE A 78 12.16 2.61 -7.99
C PHE A 78 11.77 2.64 -9.45
N GLN A 79 12.77 2.90 -10.29
CA GLN A 79 12.68 2.80 -11.74
C GLN A 79 13.56 1.66 -12.22
N PHE A 80 13.08 0.95 -13.23
CA PHE A 80 13.70 -0.24 -13.77
C PHE A 80 13.81 -0.11 -15.29
N ILE A 81 15.03 -0.14 -15.80
CA ILE A 81 15.30 -0.10 -17.23
C ILE A 81 15.93 -1.42 -17.61
N THR A 82 15.31 -2.12 -18.56
CA THR A 82 15.71 -3.47 -18.95
C THR A 82 15.89 -3.55 -20.46
N SER A 83 16.91 -4.27 -20.92
CA SER A 83 17.11 -4.47 -22.36
C SER A 83 16.12 -5.47 -22.99
N SER A 84 15.29 -6.16 -22.20
CA SER A 84 14.30 -7.14 -22.68
C SER A 84 12.97 -6.98 -21.94
N ASP A 85 11.86 -7.10 -22.68
CA ASP A 85 10.49 -7.05 -22.12
C ASP A 85 10.10 -8.37 -21.43
N ALA A 86 10.89 -9.42 -21.58
CA ALA A 86 10.70 -10.69 -20.89
C ALA A 86 11.30 -10.70 -19.48
N VAL A 87 11.89 -9.58 -19.03
CA VAL A 87 12.33 -9.43 -17.64
C VAL A 87 11.12 -9.15 -16.76
N ILE A 88 10.94 -9.96 -15.72
CA ILE A 88 9.85 -9.84 -14.75
C ILE A 88 10.43 -9.30 -13.45
N ILE A 89 9.78 -8.27 -12.89
CA ILE A 89 10.25 -7.56 -11.69
C ILE A 89 9.15 -7.55 -10.65
N SER A 90 9.50 -7.82 -9.40
CA SER A 90 8.60 -7.70 -8.24
C SER A 90 9.36 -7.11 -7.06
N GLY A 91 8.64 -6.51 -6.12
CA GLY A 91 9.21 -5.77 -5.01
C GLY A 91 8.45 -5.94 -3.70
N TRP A 92 9.18 -5.90 -2.59
CA TRP A 92 8.60 -5.94 -1.24
C TRP A 92 9.35 -5.02 -0.29
N GLY A 93 8.61 -4.16 0.39
CA GLY A 93 9.08 -3.51 1.59
C GLY A 93 9.29 -4.52 2.73
N LYS A 94 10.29 -4.27 3.57
CA LYS A 94 10.52 -4.99 4.82
C LYS A 94 10.76 -4.03 5.97
N ASP A 95 10.24 -4.35 7.14
CA ASP A 95 10.46 -3.59 8.37
C ASP A 95 11.92 -3.70 8.87
N ALA A 96 12.24 -3.08 10.01
CA ALA A 96 13.60 -3.12 10.59
C ALA A 96 14.01 -4.53 11.08
N ALA A 97 13.06 -5.43 11.32
CA ALA A 97 13.30 -6.82 11.70
C ALA A 97 13.41 -7.76 10.48
N GLY A 98 13.17 -7.24 9.27
CA GLY A 98 13.21 -8.01 8.02
C GLY A 98 11.89 -8.68 7.65
N ASN A 99 10.80 -8.43 8.37
CA ASN A 99 9.48 -8.97 8.02
C ASN A 99 8.90 -8.21 6.83
N LEU A 100 8.14 -8.90 5.98
CA LEU A 100 7.48 -8.29 4.83
C LEU A 100 6.43 -7.26 5.27
N THR A 101 6.46 -6.10 4.63
CA THR A 101 5.47 -5.04 4.80
C THR A 101 4.37 -5.24 3.75
N ALA A 102 3.18 -5.66 4.17
CA ALA A 102 2.07 -5.92 3.24
C ALA A 102 1.67 -4.68 2.41
N ALA A 103 1.79 -3.48 2.98
CA ALA A 103 1.50 -2.22 2.31
C ALA A 103 2.40 -1.95 1.09
N HIS A 104 3.64 -2.45 1.10
CA HIS A 104 4.63 -2.18 0.04
C HIS A 104 5.01 -3.44 -0.73
N ARG A 105 4.02 -4.28 -1.02
CA ARG A 105 4.16 -5.37 -1.98
C ARG A 105 3.81 -4.86 -3.37
N LEU A 106 4.68 -5.16 -4.33
CA LEU A 106 4.48 -4.88 -5.75
C LEU A 106 4.77 -6.13 -6.58
N VAL A 107 3.81 -6.56 -7.38
CA VAL A 107 3.99 -7.60 -8.40
C VAL A 107 4.26 -6.95 -9.77
N ALA A 108 4.79 -7.73 -10.71
CA ALA A 108 5.18 -7.21 -12.03
C ALA A 108 4.05 -6.51 -12.78
N ALA A 109 2.81 -7.00 -12.64
CA ALA A 109 1.64 -6.41 -13.28
C ALA A 109 1.20 -5.06 -12.69
N GLU A 110 1.74 -4.68 -11.54
CA GLU A 110 1.44 -3.41 -10.85
C GLU A 110 2.48 -2.32 -11.17
N LEU A 111 3.50 -2.62 -11.98
CA LEU A 111 4.50 -1.63 -12.40
C LEU A 111 4.00 -0.85 -13.62
N ASP A 112 4.20 0.47 -13.60
CA ASP A 112 3.80 1.37 -14.68
C ASP A 112 4.94 1.63 -15.66
N THR A 113 4.61 1.95 -16.91
CA THR A 113 5.61 2.38 -17.89
C THR A 113 6.06 3.82 -17.66
N ILE A 114 7.36 4.07 -17.65
CA ILE A 114 7.92 5.42 -17.55
C ILE A 114 7.59 6.19 -18.83
N GLY A 115 6.74 7.22 -18.72
CA GLY A 115 6.45 8.15 -19.82
C GLY A 115 4.99 8.25 -20.29
N SER A 116 4.05 7.51 -19.70
CA SER A 116 2.62 7.86 -19.82
C SER A 116 2.27 8.94 -18.77
N GLU A 117 1.47 9.92 -19.16
CA GLU A 117 1.04 11.05 -18.33
C GLU A 117 0.64 10.64 -16.90
N GLY A 118 1.22 11.31 -15.90
CA GLY A 118 0.80 11.27 -14.49
C GLY A 118 0.90 9.90 -13.82
N ILE A 119 2.03 9.60 -13.17
CA ILE A 119 2.19 8.42 -12.31
C ILE A 119 1.06 8.37 -11.27
N PRO A 120 0.09 7.45 -11.34
CA PRO A 120 -0.75 7.12 -10.19
C PRO A 120 0.17 6.42 -9.17
N GLY A 121 0.21 6.89 -7.92
CA GLY A 121 0.93 6.15 -6.87
C GLY A 121 0.35 4.74 -6.76
N ALA A 122 1.21 3.72 -6.61
CA ALA A 122 0.74 2.36 -6.41
C ALA A 122 -0.17 2.32 -5.17
N THR A 123 -1.45 1.98 -5.36
CA THR A 123 -2.36 1.73 -4.24
C THR A 123 -1.86 0.48 -3.52
N GLY A 124 -1.41 0.64 -2.27
CA GLY A 124 -0.97 -0.50 -1.46
C GLY A 124 -2.04 -1.59 -1.42
N ALA A 125 -1.61 -2.86 -1.42
CA ALA A 125 -2.51 -4.00 -1.44
C ALA A 125 -3.61 -3.87 -0.35
N THR A 126 -4.87 -4.10 -0.73
CA THR A 126 -6.01 -4.17 0.20
C THR A 126 -5.67 -5.10 1.36
N GLY A 127 -5.62 -4.56 2.58
CA GLY A 127 -5.42 -5.36 3.79
C GLY A 127 -6.50 -6.45 3.90
N ALA A 128 -6.11 -7.65 4.35
CA ALA A 128 -7.04 -8.76 4.54
C ALA A 128 -8.25 -8.32 5.39
N THR A 129 -9.46 -8.68 4.96
CA THR A 129 -10.71 -8.47 5.70
C THR A 129 -10.54 -8.97 7.13
N GLY A 130 -10.57 -8.05 8.09
CA GLY A 130 -10.54 -8.40 9.51
C GLY A 130 -11.76 -9.24 9.84
N ALA A 131 -11.56 -10.52 10.16
CA ALA A 131 -12.57 -11.32 10.83
C ALA A 131 -12.83 -10.69 12.21
N GLY A 132 -13.96 -10.00 12.36
CA GLY A 132 -14.38 -9.46 13.65
C GLY A 132 -14.53 -10.58 14.67
N ALA A 133 -13.78 -10.51 15.77
CA ALA A 133 -13.95 -11.41 16.90
C ALA A 133 -15.34 -11.18 17.51
N THR A 134 -16.14 -12.25 17.59
CA THR A 134 -17.43 -12.25 18.30
C THR A 134 -17.20 -11.93 19.77
N GLY A 135 -17.83 -10.86 20.27
CA GLY A 135 -17.83 -10.52 21.70
C GLY A 135 -18.50 -11.62 22.53
N ALA A 136 -17.88 -12.00 23.66
CA ALA A 136 -18.36 -13.06 24.53
C ALA A 136 -19.72 -12.72 25.18
N THR A 137 -20.60 -13.72 25.26
CA THR A 137 -21.88 -13.66 25.97
C THR A 137 -21.67 -13.49 27.48
N GLY A 138 -22.12 -12.37 28.05
CA GLY A 138 -22.19 -12.18 29.51
C GLY A 138 -23.31 -13.01 30.14
N ALA A 139 -23.00 -13.75 31.20
CA ALA A 139 -23.92 -14.62 31.91
C ALA A 139 -24.96 -13.84 32.74
N THR A 140 -26.20 -14.33 32.73
CA THR A 140 -27.35 -13.85 33.51
C THR A 140 -27.12 -14.07 35.02
N GLY A 141 -27.22 -13.01 35.81
CA GLY A 141 -27.25 -13.08 37.28
C GLY A 141 -28.30 -12.11 37.83
N ALA A 142 -29.25 -12.64 38.59
CA ALA A 142 -30.29 -11.87 39.27
C ALA A 142 -29.74 -11.19 40.54
N GLY A 143 -29.99 -9.88 40.69
CA GLY A 143 -29.83 -9.16 41.96
C GLY A 143 -28.97 -7.89 41.88
N ALA A 144 -29.63 -6.72 41.92
CA ALA A 144 -29.16 -5.38 42.28
C ALA A 144 -27.78 -4.87 41.74
N THR A 145 -27.89 -3.96 40.75
CA THR A 145 -26.92 -2.93 40.31
C THR A 145 -25.49 -3.39 39.97
N GLY A 146 -25.25 -3.70 38.68
CA GLY A 146 -23.94 -3.66 38.04
C GLY A 146 -23.93 -2.62 36.91
N ALA A 147 -22.88 -1.82 36.83
CA ALA A 147 -22.75 -0.69 35.90
C ALA A 147 -22.80 -1.09 34.41
N THR A 148 -23.18 -0.12 33.58
CA THR A 148 -23.24 -0.10 32.11
C THR A 148 -22.05 -0.80 31.45
N GLY A 149 -22.32 -1.75 30.54
CA GLY A 149 -21.36 -2.17 29.52
C GLY A 149 -21.50 -1.25 28.31
N GLU A 150 -20.45 -0.52 27.95
CA GLU A 150 -20.45 0.36 26.78
C GLU A 150 -20.70 -0.44 25.50
N THR A 151 -21.50 0.12 24.60
CA THR A 151 -21.63 -0.35 23.22
C THR A 151 -20.25 -0.40 22.59
N GLY A 152 -19.74 -1.59 22.28
CA GLY A 152 -18.55 -1.73 21.44
C GLY A 152 -18.81 -1.03 20.11
N ALA A 153 -18.02 0.00 19.81
CA ALA A 153 -18.17 0.76 18.58
C ALA A 153 -18.13 -0.19 17.37
N THR A 154 -19.10 -0.06 16.46
CA THR A 154 -19.03 -0.66 15.14
C THR A 154 -17.69 -0.24 14.53
N GLY A 155 -16.81 -1.21 14.25
CA GLY A 155 -15.58 -0.94 13.52
C GLY A 155 -15.92 -0.22 12.23
N ALA A 156 -15.36 0.96 12.01
CA ALA A 156 -15.57 1.71 10.78
C ALA A 156 -15.24 0.81 9.59
N ILE A 157 -16.12 0.81 8.58
CA ILE A 157 -15.79 0.27 7.26
C ILE A 157 -14.52 1.03 6.83
N GLY A 158 -13.43 0.30 6.59
CA GLY A 158 -12.21 0.89 6.05
C GLY A 158 -12.57 1.68 4.80
N ALA A 159 -12.18 2.95 4.73
CA ALA A 159 -12.50 3.81 3.60
C ALA A 159 -12.10 3.10 2.31
N THR A 160 -13.03 3.00 1.36
CA THR A 160 -12.72 2.64 -0.03
C THR A 160 -11.62 3.57 -0.51
N GLY A 161 -10.50 3.04 -1.02
CA GLY A 161 -9.45 3.85 -1.63
C GLY A 161 -10.05 4.74 -2.73
N GLU A 162 -9.60 6.00 -2.81
CA GLU A 162 -10.20 6.97 -3.73
C GLU A 162 -10.16 6.50 -5.19
N THR A 163 -11.32 6.46 -5.84
CA THR A 163 -11.45 6.35 -7.30
C THR A 163 -10.91 7.63 -7.94
N GLY A 164 -10.02 7.50 -8.93
CA GLY A 164 -9.39 8.64 -9.62
C GLY A 164 -10.39 9.65 -10.24
N ALA A 165 -10.00 10.92 -10.19
CA ALA A 165 -10.59 12.14 -10.77
C ALA A 165 -12.10 12.41 -10.53
N THR A 166 -12.37 13.50 -9.81
CA THR A 166 -13.71 14.03 -9.45
C THR A 166 -14.60 14.34 -10.67
N GLY A 167 -15.68 13.59 -10.84
CA GLY A 167 -16.86 14.02 -11.61
C GLY A 167 -17.65 15.11 -10.84
N ALA A 168 -18.35 15.99 -11.56
CA ALA A 168 -18.97 17.21 -11.03
C ALA A 168 -19.75 17.06 -9.70
N ILE A 169 -19.68 18.11 -8.85
CA ILE A 169 -20.31 18.19 -7.52
C ILE A 169 -21.83 17.92 -7.62
N GLY A 170 -22.29 16.86 -6.97
CA GLY A 170 -23.72 16.60 -6.75
C GLY A 170 -24.31 17.62 -5.75
N THR A 171 -25.51 18.11 -6.01
CA THR A 171 -26.21 19.08 -5.14
C THR A 171 -26.45 18.53 -3.73
N ALA A 172 -26.42 19.39 -2.72
CA ALA A 172 -26.65 19.05 -1.31
C ALA A 172 -28.01 18.33 -1.10
N GLY A 173 -27.98 17.24 -0.32
CA GLY A 173 -29.19 16.52 0.12
C GLY A 173 -29.94 17.28 1.23
N THR A 174 -31.27 17.20 1.23
CA THR A 174 -32.16 17.88 2.20
C THR A 174 -32.05 17.33 3.62
N THR A 175 -32.18 18.20 4.62
CA THR A 175 -32.26 17.88 6.06
C THR A 175 -33.40 16.87 6.35
N GLY A 176 -33.11 15.81 7.11
CA GLY A 176 -34.11 14.83 7.55
C GLY A 176 -34.99 15.36 8.70
N GLU A 177 -36.26 14.93 8.72
CA GLU A 177 -37.27 15.39 9.69
C GLU A 177 -37.00 14.97 11.14
N THR A 178 -37.42 15.81 12.08
CA THR A 178 -37.38 15.57 13.53
C THR A 178 -38.22 14.34 13.91
N GLY A 179 -37.62 13.40 14.64
CA GLY A 179 -38.32 12.20 15.13
C GLY A 179 -39.46 12.54 16.11
N ALA A 180 -40.57 11.80 16.01
CA ALA A 180 -41.76 11.98 16.84
C ALA A 180 -41.47 11.75 18.33
N THR A 181 -42.04 12.62 19.17
CA THR A 181 -42.11 12.47 20.63
C THR A 181 -42.79 11.16 21.00
N GLY A 182 -42.13 10.32 21.79
CA GLY A 182 -42.73 9.09 22.32
C GLY A 182 -43.90 9.40 23.25
N GLU A 183 -45.01 8.68 23.10
CA GLU A 183 -46.17 8.81 23.99
C GLU A 183 -45.83 8.29 25.39
N THR A 184 -46.24 9.07 26.40
CA THR A 184 -46.16 8.74 27.82
C THR A 184 -47.02 7.53 28.14
N GLY A 185 -46.43 6.58 28.88
CA GLY A 185 -47.07 5.32 29.28
C GLY A 185 -48.27 5.47 30.23
N ALA A 186 -49.04 4.38 30.29
CA ALA A 186 -50.00 4.08 31.35
C ALA A 186 -49.51 2.87 32.14
#